data_AF-M3IN46-F1
#
_entry.id   AF-M3IN46-F1
#
_cell.length_a   1.000
_cell.length_b   1.000
_cell.length_c   1.000
_cell.angle_alpha   90.00
_cell.angle_beta   90.00
_cell.angle_gamma   90.00
#
_symmetry.space_group_name_H-M   'P 1'
#
loop_
_entity.id
_entity.type
_entity.pdbx_description
1 polymer ?
#
loop_
_entity_poly.entity_id
_entity_poly.type
_entity_poly.pdbx_seq_one_letter_code
_entity_poly.pdbx_strand_id
1 'polypeptide(L)'
;MSVDESLVRDSYSKTLNDKMAFLTAHLLTSTQKGREYKFIKGEKEVITSTREAVVSVNAYGNNANFIIEKLNACFYASEFLKGLKNLGLGLVTVSPIRNLSLTVGGGVEERASMDLTLSYITRIEASQNEIKTANFGIKVNR
;
A
#
# COMPACT_ATOMS: atom_id res chain seq x y z
N MET A 1 -0.13 -20.87 -35.46
CA MET A 1 0.70 -19.64 -35.42
C MET A 1 2.07 -20.06 -34.95
N SER A 2 3.09 -20.05 -35.81
CA SER A 2 4.48 -20.40 -35.44
C SER A 2 5.29 -19.11 -35.33
N VAL A 3 5.95 -18.92 -34.19
CA VAL A 3 6.87 -17.80 -33.98
C VAL A 3 8.24 -18.27 -34.45
N ASP A 4 8.91 -17.48 -35.29
CA ASP A 4 10.29 -17.75 -35.71
C ASP A 4 11.23 -17.51 -34.53
N GLU A 5 11.74 -18.61 -33.95
CA GLU A 5 12.64 -18.58 -32.80
C GLU A 5 13.95 -17.84 -33.08
N SER A 6 14.35 -17.68 -34.35
CA SER A 6 15.56 -16.92 -34.71
C SER A 6 15.42 -15.41 -34.50
N LEU A 7 14.17 -14.92 -34.45
CA LEU A 7 13.81 -13.55 -34.14
C LEU A 7 13.63 -13.32 -32.63
N VAL A 8 13.61 -14.38 -31.83
CA VAL A 8 13.56 -14.31 -30.38
C VAL A 8 14.98 -14.01 -29.87
N ARG A 9 15.13 -12.89 -29.18
CA ARG A 9 16.35 -12.54 -28.45
C ARG A 9 16.10 -12.76 -26.97
N ASP A 10 17.05 -13.40 -26.28
CA ASP A 10 17.04 -13.42 -24.83
C ASP A 10 17.08 -11.98 -24.34
N SER A 11 16.03 -11.57 -23.63
CA SER A 11 15.85 -10.19 -23.20
C SER A 11 16.96 -9.71 -22.25
N TYR A 12 17.77 -10.62 -21.70
CA TYR A 12 18.64 -10.32 -20.56
C TYR A 12 20.04 -10.96 -20.55
N SER A 13 20.73 -11.05 -21.69
CA SER A 13 22.05 -11.72 -21.77
C SER A 13 23.21 -11.00 -21.05
N LYS A 14 23.03 -9.75 -20.62
CA LYS A 14 24.05 -8.98 -19.88
C LYS A 14 23.42 -8.21 -18.72
N THR A 15 23.62 -8.69 -17.49
CA THR A 15 23.15 -8.04 -16.27
C THR A 15 24.05 -6.84 -15.95
N LEU A 16 23.46 -5.68 -15.62
CA LEU A 16 24.22 -4.50 -15.15
C LEU A 16 24.23 -4.35 -13.65
N ASN A 17 23.25 -4.96 -12.97
CA ASN A 17 23.02 -4.75 -11.57
C ASN A 17 23.49 -5.98 -10.78
N ASP A 18 24.77 -6.02 -10.44
CA ASP A 18 25.37 -7.08 -9.61
C ASP A 18 24.93 -6.99 -8.14
N LYS A 19 24.17 -5.95 -7.78
CA LYS A 19 23.70 -5.69 -6.43
C LYS A 19 22.55 -6.60 -6.06
N MET A 20 22.58 -7.10 -4.82
CA MET A 20 21.48 -7.87 -4.23
C MET A 20 20.16 -7.11 -4.33
N ALA A 21 19.09 -7.82 -4.68
CA ALA A 21 17.79 -7.19 -4.77
C ALA A 21 17.28 -6.68 -3.41
N PHE A 22 16.59 -5.56 -3.46
CA PHE A 22 16.00 -4.89 -2.30
C PHE A 22 14.58 -4.44 -2.61
N LEU A 23 13.79 -4.26 -1.54
CA LEU A 23 12.41 -3.81 -1.61
C LEU A 23 12.26 -2.38 -1.10
N THR A 24 11.43 -1.60 -1.75
CA THR A 24 10.92 -0.33 -1.24
C THR A 24 9.40 -0.37 -1.14
N ALA A 25 8.84 0.37 -0.20
CA ALA A 25 7.40 0.51 -0.03
C ALA A 25 7.03 1.99 0.03
N HIS A 26 6.05 2.40 -0.77
CA HIS A 26 5.61 3.79 -0.87
C HIS A 26 4.10 3.89 -0.68
N LEU A 27 3.65 4.71 0.24
CA LEU A 27 2.22 5.03 0.36
C LEU A 27 1.79 5.88 -0.84
N LEU A 28 0.94 5.34 -1.70
CA LEU A 28 0.40 6.06 -2.86
C LEU A 28 -0.80 6.91 -2.46
N THR A 29 -1.76 6.31 -1.76
CA THR A 29 -2.98 6.99 -1.32
C THR A 29 -3.41 6.50 0.04
N SER A 30 -4.15 7.33 0.77
CA SER A 30 -4.85 6.97 1.99
C SER A 30 -6.20 7.67 2.01
N THR A 31 -7.28 6.90 1.95
CA THR A 31 -8.64 7.40 1.89
C THR A 31 -9.43 7.00 3.12
N GLN A 32 -10.28 7.88 3.62
CA GLN A 32 -11.20 7.56 4.69
C GLN A 32 -12.45 6.90 4.09
N LYS A 33 -12.81 5.72 4.59
CA LYS A 33 -14.02 5.00 4.17
C LYS A 33 -15.17 5.19 5.15
N GLY A 34 -14.86 5.38 6.43
CA GLY A 34 -15.85 5.61 7.47
C GLY A 34 -15.27 6.41 8.63
N ARG A 35 -16.16 7.07 9.39
CA ARG A 35 -15.81 7.78 10.61
C ARG A 35 -16.96 7.67 11.60
N GLU A 36 -16.60 7.39 12.84
CA GLU A 36 -17.48 7.37 14.00
C GLU A 36 -17.00 8.41 15.01
N TYR A 37 -17.96 9.10 15.63
CA TYR A 37 -17.75 10.02 16.73
C TYR A 37 -18.42 9.45 17.98
N LYS A 38 -17.68 9.42 19.09
CA LYS A 38 -18.20 8.96 20.38
C LYS A 38 -17.71 9.85 21.51
N PHE A 39 -18.60 10.27 22.39
CA PHE A 39 -18.23 10.96 23.62
C PHE A 39 -18.20 9.97 24.79
N ILE A 40 -17.07 9.90 25.49
CA ILE A 40 -16.93 9.12 26.73
C ILE A 40 -17.14 10.08 27.90
N LYS A 41 -18.17 9.81 28.70
CA LYS A 41 -18.58 10.63 29.85
C LYS A 41 -18.86 12.11 29.52
N GLY A 42 -19.07 12.45 28.25
CA GLY A 42 -19.36 13.82 27.81
C GLY A 42 -18.17 14.79 27.83
N GLU A 43 -16.95 14.31 28.12
CA GLU A 43 -15.75 15.17 28.26
C GLU A 43 -14.61 14.77 27.31
N LYS A 44 -14.74 13.59 26.69
CA LYS A 44 -13.71 13.01 25.82
C LYS A 44 -14.32 12.59 24.51
N GLU A 45 -13.96 13.30 23.45
CA GLU A 45 -14.31 12.94 22.08
C GLU A 45 -13.35 11.86 21.59
N VAL A 46 -13.91 10.77 21.07
CA VAL A 46 -13.19 9.69 20.42
C VAL A 46 -13.65 9.64 18.97
N ILE A 47 -12.70 9.81 18.07
CA ILE A 47 -12.94 9.72 16.63
C ILE A 47 -12.26 8.46 16.13
N THR A 48 -13.07 7.50 15.68
CA THR A 48 -12.59 6.27 15.04
C THR A 48 -12.78 6.43 13.54
N SER A 49 -11.70 6.32 12.76
CA SER A 49 -11.77 6.39 11.30
C SER A 49 -11.28 5.08 10.70
N THR A 50 -12.13 4.49 9.86
CA THR A 50 -11.77 3.35 9.01
C THR A 50 -11.17 3.89 7.72
N ARG A 51 -9.97 3.44 7.39
CA ARG A 51 -9.20 3.94 6.26
C ARG A 51 -8.75 2.80 5.36
N GLU A 52 -8.53 3.14 4.11
CA GLU A 52 -7.92 2.27 3.10
C GLU A 52 -6.72 2.99 2.49
N ALA A 53 -5.58 2.32 2.49
CA ALA A 53 -4.34 2.80 1.90
C ALA A 53 -3.93 1.92 0.72
N VAL A 54 -3.40 2.54 -0.32
CA VAL A 54 -2.71 1.83 -1.39
C VAL A 54 -1.21 2.03 -1.20
N VAL A 55 -0.46 0.94 -1.05
CA VAL A 55 0.99 0.94 -0.88
C VAL A 55 1.63 0.25 -2.09
N SER A 56 2.51 0.96 -2.78
CA SER A 56 3.30 0.38 -3.86
C SER A 56 4.56 -0.26 -3.30
N VAL A 57 4.71 -1.56 -3.55
CA VAL A 57 5.92 -2.32 -3.25
C VAL A 57 6.72 -2.48 -4.53
N ASN A 58 7.98 -2.08 -4.47
CA ASN A 58 8.88 -2.09 -5.62
C ASN A 58 10.12 -2.91 -5.27
N ALA A 59 10.52 -3.78 -6.19
CA ALA A 59 11.74 -4.55 -6.12
C ALA A 59 12.73 -4.03 -7.18
N TYR A 60 13.99 -3.92 -6.79
CA TYR A 60 15.09 -3.48 -7.67
C TYR A 60 16.28 -4.40 -7.48
N GLY A 61 17.11 -4.55 -8.52
CA GLY A 61 18.35 -5.32 -8.46
C GLY A 61 18.19 -6.75 -8.97
N ASN A 62 19.26 -7.53 -8.90
CA ASN A 62 19.27 -8.90 -9.44
C ASN A 62 18.24 -9.80 -8.72
N ASN A 63 17.38 -10.48 -9.48
CA ASN A 63 16.24 -11.27 -9.00
C ASN A 63 15.06 -10.45 -8.44
N ALA A 64 14.90 -9.19 -8.82
CA ALA A 64 13.78 -8.36 -8.35
C ALA A 64 12.41 -9.01 -8.67
N ASN A 65 12.26 -9.58 -9.87
CA ASN A 65 11.03 -10.26 -10.27
C ASN A 65 10.76 -11.50 -9.40
N PHE A 66 11.78 -12.31 -9.14
CA PHE A 66 11.64 -13.48 -8.28
C PHE A 66 11.29 -13.10 -6.83
N ILE A 67 11.93 -12.07 -6.27
CA ILE A 67 11.65 -11.63 -4.89
C ILE A 67 10.21 -11.12 -4.77
N ILE A 68 9.73 -10.34 -5.75
CA ILE A 68 8.37 -9.81 -5.68
C ILE A 68 7.32 -10.92 -5.86
N GLU A 69 7.59 -11.92 -6.71
CA GLU A 69 6.75 -13.12 -6.83
C GLU A 69 6.68 -13.90 -5.51
N LYS A 70 7.83 -14.11 -4.87
CA LYS A 70 7.88 -14.77 -3.56
C LYS A 70 7.12 -13.98 -2.50
N LEU A 71 7.26 -12.66 -2.48
CA LEU A 71 6.53 -11.79 -1.56
C LEU A 71 5.02 -11.81 -1.85
N ASN A 72 4.61 -11.80 -3.12
CA ASN A 72 3.21 -11.95 -3.52
C ASN A 72 2.61 -13.24 -2.96
N ALA A 73 3.33 -14.37 -3.07
CA ALA A 73 2.90 -15.63 -2.46
C ALA A 73 2.76 -15.54 -0.93
N CYS A 74 3.63 -14.79 -0.24
CA CYS A 74 3.52 -14.57 1.19
C CYS A 74 2.22 -13.87 1.60
N PHE A 75 1.67 -12.96 0.79
CA PHE A 75 0.41 -12.28 1.11
C PHE A 75 -0.81 -13.22 1.16
N TYR A 76 -0.69 -14.44 0.62
CA TYR A 76 -1.72 -15.49 0.72
C TYR A 76 -1.45 -16.49 1.86
N ALA A 77 -0.30 -16.39 2.55
CA ALA A 77 0.03 -17.25 3.67
C ALA A 77 -0.67 -16.77 4.95
N SER A 78 -1.27 -17.72 5.68
CA SER A 78 -2.00 -17.43 6.93
C SER A 78 -1.13 -16.75 7.99
N GLU A 79 0.14 -17.16 8.12
CA GLU A 79 1.07 -16.56 9.09
C GLU A 79 1.37 -15.10 8.75
N PHE A 80 1.49 -14.76 7.46
CA PHE A 80 1.71 -13.39 7.04
C PHE A 80 0.47 -12.51 7.29
N LEU A 81 -0.72 -13.02 6.95
CA LEU A 81 -1.99 -12.34 7.21
C LEU A 81 -2.22 -12.12 8.72
N LYS A 82 -1.82 -13.07 9.55
CA LYS A 82 -1.83 -12.94 11.01
C LYS A 82 -0.86 -11.84 11.46
N GLY A 83 0.33 -11.76 10.87
CA GLY A 83 1.28 -10.68 11.09
C GLY A 83 0.68 -9.30 10.79
N LEU A 84 0.01 -9.13 9.64
CA LEU A 84 -0.70 -7.90 9.30
C LEU A 84 -1.78 -7.56 10.32
N LYS A 85 -2.59 -8.55 10.73
CA LYS A 85 -3.63 -8.36 11.73
C LYS A 85 -3.08 -7.89 13.08
N ASN A 86 -1.94 -8.42 13.50
CA ASN A 86 -1.27 -7.99 14.73
C ASN A 86 -0.79 -6.53 14.65
N LEU A 87 -0.50 -6.03 13.45
CA LEU A 87 -0.17 -4.62 13.18
C LEU A 87 -1.42 -3.74 13.02
N GLY A 88 -2.63 -4.28 13.19
CA GLY A 88 -3.89 -3.55 12.98
C GLY A 88 -4.22 -3.30 11.51
N LEU A 89 -3.64 -4.09 10.60
CA LEU A 89 -3.85 -4.00 9.15
C LEU A 89 -4.66 -5.19 8.63
N GLY A 90 -5.53 -4.93 7.67
CA GLY A 90 -6.22 -5.95 6.88
C GLY A 90 -5.80 -5.87 5.41
N LEU A 91 -5.34 -6.97 4.83
CA LEU A 91 -5.08 -7.04 3.38
C LEU A 91 -6.41 -7.10 2.63
N VAL A 92 -6.65 -6.15 1.73
CA VAL A 92 -7.87 -6.07 0.91
C VAL A 92 -7.64 -6.68 -0.46
N THR A 93 -6.60 -6.23 -1.17
CA THR A 93 -6.23 -6.76 -2.50
C THR A 93 -4.73 -6.63 -2.74
N VAL A 94 -4.21 -7.50 -3.61
CA VAL A 94 -2.87 -7.38 -4.19
C VAL A 94 -3.05 -7.22 -5.70
N SER A 95 -2.40 -6.21 -6.30
CA SER A 95 -2.43 -6.03 -7.76
C SER A 95 -1.62 -7.13 -8.46
N PRO A 96 -1.82 -7.34 -9.78
CA PRO A 96 -0.87 -8.10 -10.57
C PRO A 96 0.55 -7.53 -10.43
N ILE A 97 1.54 -8.42 -10.49
CA ILE A 97 2.95 -8.05 -10.56
C ILE A 97 3.23 -7.43 -11.92
N ARG A 98 3.92 -6.30 -11.91
CA ARG A 98 4.40 -5.62 -13.12
C ARG A 98 5.90 -5.80 -13.21
N ASN A 99 6.35 -6.47 -14.27
CA ASN A 99 7.76 -6.50 -14.64
C ASN A 99 8.11 -5.15 -15.29
N LEU A 100 9.03 -4.42 -14.68
CA LEU A 100 9.50 -3.11 -15.09
C LEU A 100 10.99 -3.14 -15.44
N SER A 101 11.55 -4.33 -15.71
CA SER A 101 12.94 -4.51 -16.11
C SER A 101 13.23 -3.78 -17.42
N LEU A 102 14.37 -3.10 -17.47
CA LEU A 102 14.76 -2.25 -18.60
C LEU A 102 16.24 -2.43 -18.93
N THR A 103 16.59 -2.24 -20.18
CA THR A 103 17.99 -2.14 -20.61
C THR A 103 18.48 -0.71 -20.38
N VAL A 104 19.55 -0.51 -19.61
CA VAL A 104 20.07 0.82 -19.23
C VAL A 104 21.56 0.87 -19.49
N GLY A 105 22.06 1.47 -20.58
CA GLY A 105 23.52 1.63 -20.75
C GLY A 105 24.31 0.32 -21.00
N GLY A 106 23.72 -0.62 -21.74
CA GLY A 106 24.43 -1.81 -22.24
C GLY A 106 24.26 -3.08 -21.40
N GLY A 107 23.29 -3.11 -20.49
CA GLY A 107 22.80 -4.32 -19.86
C GLY A 107 21.50 -4.06 -19.10
N VAL A 108 21.13 -4.99 -18.24
CA VAL A 108 19.76 -5.08 -17.71
C VAL A 108 19.72 -4.64 -16.26
N GLU A 109 18.76 -3.77 -15.97
CA GLU A 109 18.32 -3.50 -14.62
C GLU A 109 16.97 -4.17 -14.39
N GLU A 110 16.95 -5.17 -13.51
CA GLU A 110 15.72 -5.81 -13.09
C GLU A 110 14.92 -4.94 -12.13
N ARG A 111 13.63 -4.80 -12.43
CA ARG A 111 12.68 -4.08 -11.58
C ARG A 111 11.32 -4.75 -11.64
N ALA A 112 10.62 -4.77 -10.53
CA ALA A 112 9.26 -5.25 -10.48
C ALA A 112 8.44 -4.46 -9.46
N SER A 113 7.14 -4.37 -9.66
CA SER A 113 6.25 -3.68 -8.72
C SER A 113 4.91 -4.38 -8.55
N MET A 114 4.29 -4.19 -7.40
CA MET A 114 2.90 -4.54 -7.12
C MET A 114 2.33 -3.55 -6.12
N ASP A 115 1.02 -3.37 -6.12
CA ASP A 115 0.33 -2.50 -5.18
C ASP A 115 -0.53 -3.32 -4.22
N LEU A 116 -0.49 -2.94 -2.96
CA LEU A 116 -1.24 -3.54 -1.87
C LEU A 116 -2.31 -2.56 -1.44
N THR A 117 -3.56 -3.01 -1.41
CA THR A 117 -4.65 -2.26 -0.77
C THR A 117 -4.80 -2.80 0.64
N LEU A 118 -4.61 -1.93 1.63
CA LEU A 118 -4.64 -2.24 3.05
C LEU A 118 -5.74 -1.44 3.75
N SER A 119 -6.54 -2.10 4.57
CA SER A 119 -7.46 -1.46 5.50
C SER A 119 -6.81 -1.31 6.87
N TYR A 120 -7.11 -0.21 7.55
CA TYR A 120 -6.61 0.05 8.90
C TYR A 120 -7.52 1.03 9.64
N ILE A 121 -7.42 1.03 10.97
CA ILE A 121 -8.21 1.91 11.83
C ILE A 121 -7.27 2.93 12.47
N THR A 122 -7.65 4.20 12.39
CA THR A 122 -7.01 5.27 13.16
C THR A 122 -7.98 5.77 14.21
N ARG A 123 -7.53 5.85 15.46
CA ARG A 123 -8.32 6.36 16.58
C ARG A 123 -7.62 7.57 17.17
N ILE A 124 -8.36 8.66 17.30
CA ILE A 124 -7.92 9.90 17.94
C ILE A 124 -8.80 10.14 19.14
N GLU A 125 -8.20 10.62 20.22
CA GLU A 125 -8.90 11.01 21.44
C GLU A 125 -8.55 12.46 21.77
N ALA A 126 -9.58 13.28 21.98
CA ALA A 126 -9.44 14.68 22.33
C ALA A 126 -10.27 15.00 23.58
N SER A 127 -9.71 15.82 24.48
CA SER A 127 -10.45 16.36 25.62
C SER A 127 -11.36 17.46 25.10
N GLN A 128 -12.65 17.16 24.96
CA GLN A 128 -13.65 18.07 24.44
C GLN A 128 -15.01 17.71 25.03
N ASN A 129 -15.69 18.72 25.58
CA ASN A 129 -17.02 18.54 26.15
C ASN A 129 -18.07 18.37 25.05
N GLU A 130 -19.00 17.45 25.26
CA GLU A 130 -20.13 17.20 24.36
C GLU A 130 -21.07 18.41 24.34
N ILE A 131 -21.25 19.02 23.17
CA ILE A 131 -22.23 20.10 22.98
C ILE A 131 -23.59 19.45 22.66
N LYS A 132 -24.45 19.34 23.67
CA LYS A 132 -25.77 18.69 23.53
C LYS A 132 -26.81 19.56 22.80
N THR A 133 -26.69 20.87 22.88
CA THR A 133 -27.60 21.85 22.26
C THR A 133 -26.83 23.13 21.98
N ALA A 134 -27.06 23.75 20.83
CA ALA A 134 -26.52 25.05 20.48
C ALA A 134 -27.62 25.90 19.84
N ASN A 135 -27.88 27.08 20.42
CA ASN A 135 -28.75 28.08 19.82
C ASN A 135 -27.92 28.91 18.84
N PHE A 136 -28.32 28.96 17.57
CA PHE A 136 -27.73 29.87 16.59
C PHE A 136 -28.66 31.04 16.31
N GLY A 137 -28.07 32.23 16.13
CA GLY A 137 -28.78 33.45 15.75
C GLY A 137 -28.02 34.15 14.62
N ILE A 138 -28.74 34.59 13.60
CA ILE A 138 -28.17 35.35 12.48
C ILE A 138 -28.30 36.84 12.83
N LYS A 139 -27.17 37.55 12.97
CA LYS A 139 -27.15 39.02 13.02
C LYS A 139 -27.02 39.55 11.60
N VAL A 140 -28.07 40.21 11.11
CA VAL A 140 -28.01 41.03 9.90
C VAL A 140 -27.75 42.47 10.34
N ASN A 141 -26.56 42.99 10.05
CA ASN A 141 -26.29 44.42 10.17
C ASN A 141 -26.79 45.08 8.87
N ARG A 142 -27.72 46.02 9.00
CA ARG A 142 -28.13 46.93 7.92
C ARG A 142 -27.24 48.16 7.91
#